data_AF-A0A656K0P5-F1
#
_entry.id   AF-A0A656K0P5-F1
#
_cell.length_a   1.000
_cell.length_b   1.000
_cell.length_c   1.000
_cell.angle_alpha   90.00
_cell.angle_beta   90.00
_cell.angle_gamma   90.00
#
_symmetry.space_group_name_H-M   'P 1'
#
loop_
_entity.id
_entity.type
_entity.pdbx_description
1 polymer ?
#
loop_
_entity_poly.entity_id
_entity_poly.type
_entity_poly.pdbx_seq_one_letter_code
_entity_poly.pdbx_strand_id
1 'polypeptide(L)'
;RWQDGCRNLFGDERASYADALDHHYQNGAPDNWQESFVSAYATMHPWEDWAETWAHYLHMMDAVDTALGFGMSARDMELDYQPFPLEVLYDPQHPGGPAFLSFVNAWIELASMLNELSRSMGQPDFYPFVLPPAVIAKLHFIHLVIQDAGGKADEVLLAQ
;
A
#
# COMPACT_ATOMS: atom_id res chain seq x y z
N ARG A 1 7.47 -19.86 -2.31
CA ARG A 1 8.26 -19.69 -1.06
C ARG A 1 8.34 -18.19 -0.75
N TRP A 2 7.25 -17.60 -0.25
CA TRP A 2 7.15 -16.16 0.01
C TRP A 2 7.84 -15.72 1.31
N GLN A 3 8.12 -16.65 2.22
CA GLN A 3 8.69 -16.34 3.55
C GLN A 3 10.03 -15.60 3.48
N ASP A 4 10.92 -15.94 2.55
CA ASP A 4 12.22 -15.28 2.43
C ASP A 4 12.07 -13.85 1.88
N GLY A 5 11.17 -13.64 0.92
CA GLY A 5 10.82 -12.29 0.44
C GLY A 5 10.17 -11.43 1.52
N CYS A 6 9.30 -12.04 2.33
CA CYS A 6 8.67 -11.39 3.48
C CYS A 6 9.72 -10.93 4.49
N ARG A 7 10.68 -11.80 4.86
CA ARG A 7 11.77 -11.43 5.77
C ARG A 7 12.62 -10.28 5.26
N ASN A 8 12.91 -10.28 3.96
CA ASN A 8 13.72 -9.24 3.35
C ASN A 8 13.02 -7.87 3.32
N LEU A 9 11.69 -7.84 3.21
CA LEU A 9 10.91 -6.62 3.09
C LEU A 9 10.36 -6.09 4.41
N PHE A 10 9.89 -6.98 5.29
CA PHE A 10 9.16 -6.63 6.53
C PHE A 10 10.02 -6.85 7.78
N GLY A 11 11.15 -7.54 7.66
CA GLY A 11 12.03 -7.89 8.77
C GLY A 11 11.85 -9.32 9.26
N ASP A 12 12.70 -9.74 10.20
CA ASP A 12 12.69 -11.11 10.74
C ASP A 12 11.57 -11.30 11.75
N GLU A 13 10.54 -12.05 11.35
CA GLU A 13 9.36 -12.33 12.15
C GLU A 13 9.61 -13.22 13.38
N ARG A 14 10.82 -13.75 13.53
CA ARG A 14 11.22 -14.60 14.68
C ARG A 14 11.54 -13.78 15.93
N ALA A 15 11.54 -12.45 15.82
CA ALA A 15 11.59 -11.59 16.97
C ALA A 15 10.46 -11.93 17.97
N SER A 16 10.71 -11.71 19.26
CA SER A 16 9.70 -11.95 20.29
C SER A 16 8.59 -10.91 20.15
N TYR A 17 7.40 -11.36 19.76
CA TYR A 17 6.23 -10.50 19.63
C TYR A 17 5.92 -9.75 20.94
N ALA A 18 6.03 -10.44 22.08
CA ALA A 18 5.75 -9.84 23.39
C ALA A 18 6.74 -8.71 23.71
N ASP A 19 8.04 -8.94 23.48
CA ASP A 19 9.06 -7.91 23.76
C ASP A 19 8.92 -6.72 22.79
N ALA A 20 8.56 -6.98 21.53
CA ALA A 20 8.34 -5.94 20.53
C ALA A 20 7.12 -5.07 20.86
N LEU A 21 6.04 -5.70 21.34
CA LEU A 21 4.84 -5.01 21.82
C LEU A 21 5.14 -4.13 23.04
N ASP A 22 5.86 -4.66 24.03
CA ASP A 22 6.27 -3.90 25.22
C ASP A 22 7.15 -2.70 24.85
N HIS A 23 8.11 -2.91 23.95
CA HIS A 23 8.96 -1.84 23.43
C HIS A 23 8.13 -0.76 22.71
N HIS A 24 7.17 -1.15 21.88
CA HIS A 24 6.32 -0.21 21.15
C HIS A 24 5.44 0.62 22.09
N TYR A 25 4.88 0.04 23.16
CA TYR A 25 4.12 0.82 24.14
C TYR A 25 4.99 1.77 24.98
N GLN A 26 6.25 1.42 25.20
CA GLN A 26 7.18 2.26 25.98
C GLN A 26 7.77 3.41 25.15
N ASN A 27 8.09 3.16 23.88
CA ASN A 27 8.86 4.08 23.04
C ASN A 27 8.06 4.66 21.88
N GLY A 28 6.90 4.09 21.55
CA GLY A 28 6.11 4.45 20.38
C GLY A 28 6.76 4.00 19.07
N ALA A 29 6.20 4.49 17.96
CA ALA A 29 6.79 4.35 16.64
C ALA A 29 7.96 5.36 16.47
N PRO A 30 9.02 5.02 15.71
CA PRO A 30 10.07 5.97 15.37
C PRO A 30 9.52 7.20 14.64
N ASP A 31 10.08 8.39 14.87
CA ASP A 31 9.57 9.66 14.32
C ASP A 31 9.42 9.67 12.78
N ASN A 32 10.23 8.88 12.06
CA ASN A 32 10.25 8.80 10.61
C ASN A 32 9.53 7.56 10.05
N TRP A 33 8.63 6.94 10.83
CA TRP A 33 7.94 5.71 10.41
C TRP A 33 7.18 5.85 9.08
N GLN A 34 6.64 7.05 8.80
CA GLN A 34 5.88 7.35 7.58
C GLN A 34 6.71 7.21 6.30
N GLU A 35 8.03 7.15 6.42
CA GLU A 35 8.93 6.93 5.27
C GLU A 35 8.98 5.46 4.84
N SER A 36 8.48 4.52 5.65
CA SER A 36 8.65 3.08 5.41
C SER A 36 7.46 2.20 5.78
N PHE A 37 6.48 2.70 6.53
CA PHE A 37 5.37 1.91 7.07
C PHE A 37 4.02 2.57 6.75
N VAL A 38 3.00 1.74 6.54
CA VAL A 38 1.61 2.19 6.27
C VAL A 38 0.94 2.78 7.52
N SER A 39 1.39 2.39 8.71
CA SER A 39 0.87 2.88 9.99
C SER A 39 1.97 2.89 11.04
N ALA A 40 1.78 3.68 12.11
CA ALA A 40 2.69 3.65 13.25
C ALA A 40 2.73 2.25 13.90
N TYR A 41 1.61 1.53 13.93
CA TYR A 41 1.51 0.21 14.52
C TYR A 41 2.25 -0.87 13.72
N ALA A 42 2.35 -0.71 12.39
CA ALA A 42 3.17 -1.58 11.55
C ALA A 42 4.66 -1.61 11.98
N THR A 43 5.16 -0.58 12.67
CA THR A 43 6.52 -0.59 13.24
C THR A 43 6.70 -1.54 14.42
N MET A 44 5.60 -2.02 15.01
CA MET A 44 5.62 -2.81 16.24
C MET A 44 6.28 -4.17 16.03
N HIS A 45 5.96 -4.87 14.95
CA HIS A 45 6.50 -6.20 14.67
C HIS A 45 6.44 -6.49 13.16
N PRO A 46 7.37 -7.27 12.58
CA PRO A 46 7.33 -7.65 11.16
C PRO A 46 6.01 -8.28 10.71
N TRP A 47 5.35 -9.04 11.60
CA TRP A 47 4.01 -9.57 11.32
C TRP A 47 2.92 -8.50 11.25
N GLU A 48 3.02 -7.42 12.02
CA GLU A 48 2.07 -6.31 11.92
C GLU A 48 2.32 -5.49 10.67
N ASP A 49 3.58 -5.25 10.30
CA ASP A 49 3.91 -4.60 9.03
C ASP A 49 3.32 -5.37 7.83
N TRP A 50 3.46 -6.70 7.85
CA TRP A 50 2.82 -7.59 6.89
C TRP A 50 1.29 -7.46 6.90
N ALA A 51 0.66 -7.60 8.07
CA ALA A 51 -0.79 -7.61 8.21
C ALA A 51 -1.43 -6.26 7.84
N GLU A 52 -0.87 -5.16 8.34
CA GLU A 52 -1.35 -3.80 8.06
C GLU A 52 -1.17 -3.46 6.58
N THR A 53 -0.02 -3.81 5.97
CA THR A 53 0.19 -3.57 4.53
C THR A 53 -0.73 -4.44 3.67
N TRP A 54 -1.04 -5.66 4.10
CA TRP A 54 -2.00 -6.53 3.41
C TRP A 54 -3.42 -5.98 3.49
N ALA A 55 -3.86 -5.60 4.69
CA ALA A 55 -5.16 -4.96 4.88
C ALA A 55 -5.28 -3.69 4.03
N HIS A 56 -4.21 -2.90 3.99
CA HIS A 56 -4.12 -1.72 3.15
C HIS A 56 -4.28 -2.03 1.65
N TYR A 57 -3.56 -3.05 1.16
CA TYR A 57 -3.67 -3.52 -0.22
C TYR A 57 -5.11 -3.91 -0.59
N LEU A 58 -5.80 -4.66 0.29
CA LEU A 58 -7.18 -5.05 0.06
C LEU A 58 -8.13 -3.84 0.01
N HIS A 59 -7.96 -2.89 0.93
CA HIS A 59 -8.75 -1.65 0.90
C HIS A 59 -8.55 -0.86 -0.40
N MET A 60 -7.31 -0.76 -0.89
CA MET A 60 -7.02 -0.10 -2.17
C MET A 60 -7.73 -0.81 -3.33
N MET A 61 -7.63 -2.15 -3.40
CA MET A 61 -8.26 -2.95 -4.46
C MET A 61 -9.78 -2.78 -4.46
N ASP A 62 -10.42 -2.94 -3.30
CA ASP A 62 -11.88 -2.87 -3.18
C ASP A 62 -12.41 -1.46 -3.51
N ALA A 63 -11.71 -0.42 -3.06
CA ALA A 63 -12.13 0.96 -3.29
C ALA A 63 -11.96 1.38 -4.76
N VAL A 64 -10.87 0.98 -5.41
CA VAL A 64 -10.67 1.23 -6.84
C VAL A 64 -11.69 0.47 -7.68
N ASP A 65 -11.93 -0.81 -7.39
CA ASP A 65 -12.95 -1.62 -8.09
C ASP A 65 -14.35 -1.00 -7.93
N THR A 66 -14.68 -0.54 -6.72
CA THR A 66 -15.94 0.16 -6.45
C THR A 66 -16.05 1.45 -7.25
N ALA A 67 -15.00 2.28 -7.28
CA ALA A 67 -14.99 3.54 -8.04
C ALA A 67 -15.18 3.30 -9.55
N LEU A 68 -14.50 2.29 -10.11
CA LEU A 68 -14.68 1.88 -11.50
C LEU A 68 -16.11 1.41 -11.78
N GLY A 69 -16.72 0.65 -10.86
CA GLY A 69 -18.11 0.22 -10.93
C GLY A 69 -19.11 1.38 -10.98
N PHE A 70 -18.76 2.53 -10.40
CA PHE A 70 -19.53 3.78 -10.47
C PHE A 70 -19.17 4.67 -11.68
N GLY A 71 -18.24 4.24 -12.54
CA GLY A 71 -17.76 5.02 -13.67
C GLY A 71 -16.90 6.23 -13.27
N MET A 72 -16.38 6.24 -12.04
CA MET A 72 -15.43 7.25 -11.60
C MET A 72 -14.08 6.94 -12.25
N SER A 73 -13.67 7.80 -13.17
CA SER A 73 -12.37 7.73 -13.82
C SER A 73 -11.67 9.06 -13.57
N ALA A 74 -10.54 9.03 -12.85
CA ALA A 74 -9.79 10.23 -12.51
C ALA A 74 -8.85 10.71 -13.63
N ARG A 75 -9.06 10.24 -14.87
CA ARG A 75 -8.24 10.54 -16.06
C ARG A 75 -8.13 12.03 -16.40
N ASP A 76 -9.01 12.88 -15.87
CA ASP A 76 -9.07 14.31 -16.18
C ASP A 76 -8.54 15.21 -15.03
N MET A 77 -8.04 14.64 -13.93
CA MET A 77 -7.39 15.43 -12.89
C MET A 77 -5.89 15.56 -13.19
N GLU A 78 -5.45 16.78 -13.52
CA GLU A 78 -4.04 17.17 -13.47
C GLU A 78 -3.58 17.21 -12.00
N LEU A 79 -3.38 16.04 -11.41
CA LEU A 79 -2.68 15.92 -10.14
C LEU A 79 -1.18 16.00 -10.43
N ASP A 80 -0.51 16.97 -9.81
CA ASP A 80 0.95 17.12 -9.87
C ASP A 80 1.61 16.04 -9.00
N TYR A 81 1.54 14.78 -9.45
CA TYR A 81 2.28 13.68 -8.86
C TYR A 81 3.28 13.14 -9.88
N GLN A 82 4.48 12.85 -9.42
CA GLN A 82 5.47 12.13 -10.21
C GLN A 82 5.12 10.63 -10.14
N PRO A 83 4.83 9.96 -11.27
CA PRO A 83 4.59 8.53 -11.26
C PRO A 83 5.77 7.79 -10.63
N PHE A 84 5.47 6.77 -9.84
CA PHE A 84 6.53 5.93 -9.27
C PHE A 84 7.33 5.25 -10.37
N PRO A 85 8.67 5.22 -10.28
CA PRO A 85 9.49 4.54 -11.26
C PRO A 85 9.54 3.04 -10.94
N LEU A 86 9.75 2.16 -11.92
CA LEU A 86 9.68 0.70 -11.75
C LEU A 86 10.64 0.16 -10.68
N GLU A 87 11.73 0.89 -10.42
CA GLU A 87 12.77 0.53 -9.46
C GLU A 87 12.28 0.51 -8.00
N VAL A 88 11.12 1.13 -7.71
CA VAL A 88 10.52 1.04 -6.36
C VAL A 88 9.80 -0.28 -6.13
N LEU A 89 9.53 -1.05 -7.18
CA LEU A 89 8.84 -2.32 -7.07
C LEU A 89 9.73 -3.38 -6.43
N TYR A 90 9.12 -4.32 -5.69
CA TYR A 90 9.84 -5.48 -5.15
C TYR A 90 10.59 -6.28 -6.23
N ASP A 91 9.96 -6.45 -7.40
CA ASP A 91 10.57 -7.03 -8.58
C ASP A 91 10.38 -6.06 -9.75
N PRO A 92 11.36 -5.16 -10.00
CA PRO A 92 11.29 -4.16 -11.06
C PRO A 92 11.18 -4.74 -12.48
N GLN A 93 11.54 -6.02 -12.66
CA GLN A 93 11.53 -6.69 -13.95
C GLN A 93 10.26 -7.53 -14.15
N HIS A 94 9.36 -7.56 -13.16
CA HIS A 94 8.12 -8.31 -13.27
C HIS A 94 7.26 -7.75 -14.41
N PRO A 95 6.75 -8.59 -15.34
CA PRO A 95 5.98 -8.12 -16.49
C PRO A 95 4.68 -7.41 -16.10
N GLY A 96 4.11 -7.73 -14.94
CA GLY A 96 2.93 -7.05 -14.37
C GLY A 96 3.23 -5.73 -13.64
N GLY A 97 4.51 -5.36 -13.49
CA GLY A 97 4.92 -4.16 -12.74
C GLY A 97 4.28 -2.85 -13.23
N PRO A 98 4.26 -2.55 -14.55
CA PRO A 98 3.59 -1.37 -15.08
C PRO A 98 2.09 -1.32 -14.78
N ALA A 99 1.40 -2.47 -14.85
CA ALA A 99 -0.02 -2.53 -14.50
C ALA A 99 -0.22 -2.25 -13.00
N PHE A 100 0.60 -2.87 -12.15
CA PHE A 100 0.59 -2.61 -10.70
C PHE A 100 0.77 -1.12 -10.36
N LEU A 101 1.72 -0.45 -10.99
CA LEU A 101 1.91 0.99 -10.80
C LEU A 101 0.73 1.82 -11.29
N SER A 102 0.10 1.43 -12.40
CA SER A 102 -1.13 2.08 -12.87
C SER A 102 -2.25 2.01 -11.84
N PHE A 103 -2.41 0.88 -11.16
CA PHE A 103 -3.37 0.72 -10.07
C PHE A 103 -3.03 1.58 -8.84
N VAL A 104 -1.76 1.61 -8.42
CA VAL A 104 -1.32 2.47 -7.31
C VAL A 104 -1.63 3.94 -7.63
N ASN A 105 -1.37 4.35 -8.86
CA ASN A 105 -1.66 5.70 -9.33
C ASN A 105 -3.16 6.00 -9.32
N ALA A 106 -4.00 5.09 -9.84
CA ALA A 106 -5.46 5.22 -9.80
C ALA A 106 -6.00 5.33 -8.35
N TRP A 107 -5.41 4.59 -7.42
CA TRP A 107 -5.72 4.72 -6.00
C TRP A 107 -5.36 6.09 -5.44
N ILE A 108 -4.18 6.62 -5.74
CA ILE A 108 -3.73 7.94 -5.28
C ILE A 108 -4.64 9.04 -5.81
N GLU A 109 -5.05 8.95 -7.07
CA GLU A 109 -6.01 9.87 -7.68
C GLU A 109 -7.36 9.82 -6.97
N LEU A 110 -7.90 8.62 -6.74
CA LEU A 110 -9.16 8.42 -6.00
C LEU A 110 -9.08 8.96 -4.57
N ALA A 111 -8.02 8.66 -3.83
CA ALA A 111 -7.80 9.15 -2.48
C ALA A 111 -7.71 10.68 -2.44
N SER A 112 -7.06 11.29 -3.43
CA SER A 112 -6.97 12.74 -3.57
C SER A 112 -8.34 13.37 -3.79
N MET A 113 -9.16 12.80 -4.67
CA MET A 113 -10.56 13.24 -4.87
C MET A 113 -11.38 13.18 -3.59
N LEU A 114 -11.27 12.08 -2.82
CA LEU A 114 -11.98 11.90 -1.57
C LEU A 114 -11.55 12.92 -0.50
N ASN A 115 -10.25 13.24 -0.45
CA ASN A 115 -9.73 14.26 0.45
C ASN A 115 -10.23 15.66 0.07
N GLU A 116 -10.19 16.03 -1.21
CA GLU A 116 -10.73 17.32 -1.68
C GLU A 116 -12.23 17.45 -1.39
N LEU A 117 -13.00 16.38 -1.60
CA LEU A 117 -14.41 16.35 -1.24
C LEU A 117 -14.60 16.54 0.27
N SER A 118 -13.81 15.84 1.09
CA SER A 118 -13.87 15.96 2.56
C SER A 118 -13.57 17.38 3.03
N ARG A 119 -12.51 18.00 2.50
CA ARG A 119 -12.13 19.40 2.79
C ARG A 119 -13.22 20.38 2.39
N SER A 120 -13.87 20.19 1.24
CA SER A 120 -14.97 21.05 0.78
C SER A 120 -16.18 21.05 1.73
N MET A 121 -16.37 19.96 2.49
CA MET A 121 -17.40 19.83 3.52
C MET A 121 -16.92 20.21 4.92
N GLY A 122 -15.69 20.72 5.07
CA GLY A 122 -15.08 21.02 6.37
C GLY A 122 -14.79 19.78 7.22
N GLN A 123 -14.70 18.60 6.59
CA GLN A 123 -14.26 17.37 7.25
C GLN A 123 -12.73 17.22 7.11
N PRO A 124 -12.08 16.53 8.06
CA PRO A 124 -10.67 16.14 7.90
C PRO A 124 -10.49 15.22 6.69
N ASP A 125 -9.26 15.12 6.19
CA ASP A 125 -8.91 14.21 5.11
C ASP A 125 -9.35 12.78 5.44
N PHE A 126 -10.12 12.17 4.55
CA PHE A 126 -10.57 10.80 4.68
C PHE A 126 -9.38 9.83 4.65
N TYR A 127 -8.37 10.15 3.83
CA TYR A 127 -7.19 9.35 3.63
C TYR A 127 -5.93 10.23 3.68
N PRO A 128 -5.39 10.52 4.88
CA PRO A 128 -4.21 11.37 5.04
C PRO A 128 -2.88 10.62 4.84
N PHE A 129 -2.90 9.40 4.29
CA PHE A 129 -1.72 8.55 4.19
C PHE A 129 -0.84 8.94 3.01
N VAL A 130 0.47 8.86 3.23
CA VAL A 130 1.48 8.96 2.17
C VAL A 130 1.95 7.54 1.87
N LEU A 131 2.05 7.18 0.59
CA LEU A 131 2.61 5.91 0.15
C LEU A 131 4.09 6.11 -0.25
N PRO A 132 5.06 5.94 0.67
CA PRO A 132 6.47 6.06 0.32
C PRO A 132 6.92 4.88 -0.57
N PRO A 133 8.03 5.03 -1.32
CA PRO A 133 8.57 3.95 -2.16
C PRO A 133 8.72 2.59 -1.45
N ALA A 134 9.14 2.59 -0.19
CA ALA A 134 9.27 1.37 0.61
C ALA A 134 7.93 0.64 0.82
N VAL A 135 6.84 1.37 0.99
CA VAL A 135 5.49 0.79 1.09
C VAL A 135 5.03 0.27 -0.28
N ILE A 136 5.33 0.98 -1.38
CA ILE A 136 5.01 0.49 -2.73
C ILE A 136 5.69 -0.85 -3.02
N ALA A 137 6.96 -1.01 -2.62
CA ALA A 137 7.66 -2.30 -2.73
C ALA A 137 6.93 -3.42 -1.99
N LYS A 138 6.50 -3.17 -0.74
CA LYS A 138 5.75 -4.12 0.10
C LYS A 138 4.40 -4.48 -0.50
N LEU A 139 3.64 -3.49 -0.98
CA LEU A 139 2.36 -3.70 -1.66
C LEU A 139 2.53 -4.55 -2.93
N HIS A 140 3.57 -4.27 -3.73
CA HIS A 140 3.86 -5.07 -4.93
C HIS A 140 4.19 -6.51 -4.56
N PHE A 141 4.96 -6.74 -3.50
CA PHE A 141 5.25 -8.08 -3.04
C PHE A 141 3.97 -8.84 -2.62
N ILE A 142 3.07 -8.20 -1.88
CA ILE A 142 1.78 -8.79 -1.50
C ILE A 142 0.94 -9.13 -2.73
N HIS A 143 0.90 -8.24 -3.71
CA HIS A 143 0.24 -8.48 -4.99
C HIS A 143 0.79 -9.75 -5.67
N LEU A 144 2.11 -9.91 -5.75
CA LEU A 144 2.72 -11.12 -6.32
C LEU A 144 2.41 -12.39 -5.52
N VAL A 145 2.36 -12.30 -4.19
CA VAL A 145 1.99 -13.44 -3.32
C VAL A 145 0.54 -13.87 -3.57
N ILE A 146 -0.38 -12.92 -3.75
CA ILE A 146 -1.78 -13.21 -4.09
C ILE A 146 -1.87 -13.87 -5.48
N GLN A 147 -1.10 -13.37 -6.45
CA GLN A 147 -1.07 -13.94 -7.80
C GLN A 147 -0.52 -15.37 -7.84
N ASP A 148 0.60 -15.63 -7.16
CA ASP A 148 1.18 -16.97 -7.05
C ASP A 148 0.22 -17.98 -6.37
N ALA A 149 -0.65 -17.49 -5.48
CA ALA A 149 -1.70 -18.28 -4.84
C ALA A 149 -2.94 -18.53 -5.73
N GLY A 150 -2.95 -18.04 -6.98
CA GLY A 150 -4.07 -18.17 -7.92
C GLY A 150 -5.13 -17.08 -7.79
N GLY A 151 -4.80 -15.95 -7.16
CA GLY A 151 -5.62 -14.75 -7.16
C GLY A 151 -5.82 -14.19 -8.57
N LYS A 152 -6.79 -13.30 -8.72
CA LYS A 152 -7.15 -12.64 -10.00
C LYS A 152 -6.99 -11.12 -9.92
N ALA A 153 -6.06 -10.65 -9.09
CA ALA A 153 -5.89 -9.21 -8.89
C ALA A 153 -5.64 -8.48 -10.23
N ASP A 154 -4.87 -9.09 -11.13
CA ASP A 154 -4.56 -8.59 -12.48
C ASP A 154 -5.82 -8.33 -13.31
N GLU A 155 -6.93 -9.05 -13.09
CA GLU A 155 -8.18 -8.79 -13.80
C GLU A 155 -8.75 -7.40 -13.43
N VAL A 156 -8.60 -6.98 -12.16
CA VAL A 156 -9.01 -5.65 -11.67
C VAL A 156 -8.06 -4.57 -12.19
N LEU A 157 -6.77 -4.89 -12.29
CA LEU A 157 -5.76 -3.97 -12.83
C LEU A 157 -5.91 -3.75 -14.34
N LEU A 158 -6.26 -4.79 -15.10
CA LEU A 158 -6.45 -4.73 -16.55
C LEU A 158 -7.80 -4.11 -16.97
N ALA A 159 -8.75 -4.00 -16.03
CA ALA A 159 -10.02 -3.33 -16.26
C ALA A 159 -9.92 -1.79 -16.20
N GLN A 160 -8.77 -1.24 -15.84
CA GLN A 160 -8.45 0.19 -15.73
C GLN A 160 -7.91 0.78 -17.05
#